data_AF-A0A2J7RSR4-F1
#
_entry.id   AF-A0A2J7RSR4-F1
#
_cell.length_a   1.000
_cell.length_b   1.000
_cell.length_c   1.000
_cell.angle_alpha   90.00
_cell.angle_beta   90.00
_cell.angle_gamma   90.00
#
_symmetry.space_group_name_H-M   'P 1'
#
loop_
_entity.id
_entity.type
_entity.pdbx_description
1 polymer ?
#
loop_
_entity_poly.entity_id
_entity_poly.type
_entity_poly.pdbx_seq_one_letter_code
_entity_poly.pdbx_strand_id
1 'polypeptide(L)'
;MVHFGFITSAHHHRERRKFLRTTLKELGLILTDQPGLLGPKALLIFIGLCCARDEVYWLLRHNDNPPQQKSKGKTAEDLVDRQLPELLFHMEELRVLVRKYSQVMQRYYVQYLTGYDAISLNQMVQNLQVCPEDESIILSSICNTIQGLSVKQVEENEMFDFRAIRLDWIRFQAYTSMNKAQLVLSENRELASLLDTVVFHSKMVDYLDEILVETSDLSIFCFYNKIFEDQFHMCLEFPAQNRYIVAFPLICGHFQSCTHELCPEERHHIRERSLSVVNMFLDEMAKEAKNIITTICDEQCTMSDKVCIL
;
A
#
# COMPACT_ATOMS: atom_id res chain seq x y z
N MET A 1 -0.39 -35.52 -0.06
CA MET A 1 -1.05 -34.28 -0.51
C MET A 1 -0.47 -33.03 0.13
N VAL A 2 -0.38 -32.94 1.46
CA VAL A 2 0.23 -31.79 2.17
C VAL A 2 1.66 -31.48 1.70
N HIS A 3 2.49 -32.51 1.47
CA HIS A 3 3.90 -32.33 1.07
C HIS A 3 4.11 -31.84 -0.38
N PHE A 4 3.15 -32.05 -1.29
CA PHE A 4 3.25 -31.62 -2.70
C PHE A 4 2.80 -30.16 -2.87
N GLY A 5 1.87 -29.69 -2.05
CA GLY A 5 1.40 -28.29 -2.06
C GLY A 5 2.44 -27.27 -1.58
N PHE A 6 3.44 -27.67 -0.79
CA PHE A 6 4.45 -26.75 -0.25
C PHE A 6 5.60 -26.41 -1.21
N ILE A 7 6.12 -27.39 -1.95
CA ILE A 7 7.18 -27.15 -2.94
C ILE A 7 6.64 -26.31 -4.10
N THR A 8 5.39 -26.56 -4.51
CA THR A 8 4.71 -25.73 -5.51
C THR A 8 4.37 -24.33 -4.97
N SER A 9 4.08 -24.20 -3.67
CA SER A 9 3.75 -22.92 -3.03
C SER A 9 4.94 -21.94 -3.00
N ALA A 10 6.11 -22.34 -2.50
CA ALA A 10 7.27 -21.43 -2.42
C ALA A 10 7.71 -20.90 -3.79
N HIS A 11 7.74 -21.79 -4.79
CA HIS A 11 7.99 -21.41 -6.18
C HIS A 11 6.92 -20.44 -6.72
N HIS A 12 5.63 -20.72 -6.46
CA HIS A 12 4.53 -19.85 -6.91
C HIS A 12 4.63 -18.44 -6.33
N HIS A 13 4.91 -18.33 -5.03
CA HIS A 13 5.13 -17.04 -4.36
C HIS A 13 6.37 -16.31 -4.90
N ARG A 14 7.45 -17.03 -5.22
CA ARG A 14 8.62 -16.47 -5.88
C ARG A 14 8.29 -15.86 -7.24
N GLU A 15 7.56 -16.58 -8.08
CA GLU A 15 7.15 -16.07 -9.40
C GLU A 15 6.16 -14.89 -9.29
N ARG A 16 5.27 -14.89 -8.28
CA ARG A 16 4.42 -13.73 -7.98
C ARG A 16 5.23 -12.49 -7.63
N ARG A 17 6.22 -12.59 -6.74
CA ARG A 17 7.10 -11.47 -6.41
C ARG A 17 7.84 -10.95 -7.64
N LYS A 18 8.32 -11.84 -8.51
CA LYS A 18 8.94 -11.47 -9.78
C LYS A 18 7.99 -10.71 -10.71
N PHE A 19 6.75 -11.19 -10.87
CA PHE A 19 5.72 -10.50 -11.64
C PHE A 19 5.39 -9.12 -11.04
N LEU A 20 5.24 -9.04 -9.73
CA LEU A 20 4.89 -7.80 -9.02
C LEU A 20 6.00 -6.75 -9.13
N ARG A 21 7.28 -7.14 -9.08
CA ARG A 21 8.40 -6.21 -9.30
C ARG A 21 8.28 -5.48 -10.63
N THR A 22 8.11 -6.24 -11.73
CA THR A 22 7.94 -5.65 -13.07
C THR A 22 6.68 -4.78 -13.13
N THR A 23 5.57 -5.30 -12.60
CA THR A 23 4.26 -4.62 -12.70
C THR A 23 4.24 -3.30 -11.91
N LEU A 24 4.70 -3.30 -10.66
CA LEU A 24 4.74 -2.11 -9.82
C LEU A 24 5.73 -1.07 -10.36
N LYS A 25 6.87 -1.53 -10.90
CA LYS A 25 7.83 -0.66 -11.59
C LYS A 25 7.20 0.05 -12.78
N GLU A 26 6.59 -0.70 -13.70
CA GLU A 26 5.96 -0.13 -14.90
C GLU A 26 4.81 0.81 -14.53
N LEU A 27 4.00 0.42 -13.54
CA LEU A 27 2.93 1.27 -13.01
C LEU A 27 3.48 2.57 -12.44
N GLY A 28 4.53 2.51 -11.61
CA GLY A 28 5.19 3.69 -11.04
C GLY A 28 5.75 4.63 -12.10
N LEU A 29 6.40 4.08 -13.15
CA LEU A 29 6.94 4.87 -14.27
C LEU A 29 5.81 5.59 -15.04
N ILE A 30 4.74 4.88 -15.38
CA ILE A 30 3.58 5.44 -16.11
C ILE A 30 2.92 6.56 -15.29
N LEU A 31 2.73 6.34 -13.99
CA LEU A 31 2.08 7.32 -13.11
C LEU A 31 2.99 8.53 -12.81
N THR A 32 4.30 8.35 -12.83
CA THR A 32 5.26 9.46 -12.71
C THR A 32 5.22 10.35 -13.95
N ASP A 33 5.15 9.76 -15.14
CA ASP A 33 5.06 10.50 -16.41
C ASP A 33 3.68 11.17 -16.58
N GLN A 34 2.60 10.48 -16.19
CA GLN A 34 1.22 10.95 -16.30
C GLN A 34 0.49 10.90 -14.95
N PRO A 35 0.74 11.86 -14.02
CA PRO A 35 0.09 11.87 -12.70
C PRO A 35 -1.44 11.95 -12.75
N GLY A 36 -2.02 12.49 -13.84
CA GLY A 36 -3.46 12.52 -14.06
C GLY A 36 -4.11 11.13 -14.09
N LEU A 37 -3.35 10.07 -14.36
CA LEU A 37 -3.84 8.70 -14.33
C LEU A 37 -4.11 8.18 -12.92
N LEU A 38 -3.61 8.83 -11.86
CA LEU A 38 -3.86 8.45 -10.47
C LEU A 38 -5.35 8.46 -10.11
N GLY A 39 -6.15 9.34 -10.74
CA GLY A 39 -7.61 9.31 -10.62
C GLY A 39 -8.21 8.01 -11.18
N PRO A 40 -8.23 7.80 -12.50
CA PRO A 40 -8.87 6.63 -13.11
C PRO A 40 -8.19 5.29 -12.81
N LYS A 41 -6.94 5.27 -12.33
CA LYS A 41 -6.18 4.04 -12.03
C LYS A 41 -5.98 3.77 -10.54
N ALA A 42 -6.59 4.54 -9.65
CA ALA A 42 -6.42 4.41 -8.20
C ALA A 42 -6.57 2.96 -7.71
N LEU A 43 -7.63 2.27 -8.14
CA LEU A 43 -7.90 0.89 -7.75
C LEU A 43 -6.73 -0.06 -8.08
N LEU A 44 -6.10 0.09 -9.25
CA LEU A 44 -4.96 -0.76 -9.66
C LEU A 44 -3.75 -0.55 -8.76
N ILE A 45 -3.52 0.68 -8.29
CA ILE A 45 -2.44 1.01 -7.36
C ILE A 45 -2.64 0.25 -6.05
N PHE A 46 -3.84 0.34 -5.47
CA PHE A 46 -4.14 -0.31 -4.21
C PHE A 46 -4.16 -1.83 -4.30
N ILE A 47 -4.62 -2.40 -5.43
CA ILE A 47 -4.49 -3.84 -5.71
C ILE A 47 -3.02 -4.24 -5.76
N GLY A 48 -2.18 -3.52 -6.52
CA GLY A 48 -0.77 -3.81 -6.65
C GLY A 48 -0.03 -3.75 -5.32
N LEU A 49 -0.30 -2.72 -4.52
CA LEU A 49 0.21 -2.54 -3.16
C LEU A 49 -0.20 -3.70 -2.23
N CYS A 50 -1.49 -4.05 -2.23
CA CYS A 50 -2.03 -5.14 -1.43
C CYS A 50 -1.38 -6.50 -1.79
N CYS A 51 -1.30 -6.82 -3.08
CA CYS A 51 -0.66 -8.05 -3.54
C CYS A 51 0.84 -8.09 -3.18
N ALA A 52 1.56 -6.97 -3.32
CA ALA A 52 2.97 -6.90 -2.94
C ALA A 52 3.17 -7.08 -1.43
N ARG A 53 2.38 -6.39 -0.61
CA ARG A 53 2.40 -6.55 0.86
C ARG A 53 2.16 -7.99 1.27
N ASP A 54 1.14 -8.64 0.70
CA ASP A 54 0.81 -10.03 1.04
C ASP A 54 1.95 -10.99 0.73
N GLU A 55 2.64 -10.79 -0.40
CA GLU A 55 3.81 -11.60 -0.76
C GLU A 55 5.02 -11.33 0.16
N VAL A 56 5.21 -10.09 0.62
CA VAL A 56 6.23 -9.75 1.64
C VAL A 56 5.89 -10.45 2.95
N TYR A 57 4.65 -10.34 3.43
CA TYR A 57 4.20 -10.95 4.68
C TYR A 57 4.32 -12.46 4.64
N TRP A 58 3.95 -13.06 3.50
CA TRP A 58 4.09 -14.50 3.28
C TRP A 58 5.56 -14.92 3.37
N LEU A 59 6.46 -14.19 2.68
CA LEU A 59 7.89 -14.51 2.66
C LEU A 59 8.50 -14.44 4.07
N LEU A 60 8.23 -13.39 4.83
CA LEU A 60 8.81 -13.20 6.17
C LEU A 60 8.43 -14.34 7.12
N ARG A 61 7.15 -14.69 7.17
CA ARG A 61 6.65 -15.74 8.07
C ARG A 61 7.25 -17.10 7.74
N HIS A 62 7.33 -17.43 6.45
CA HIS A 62 7.83 -18.74 6.01
C HIS A 62 9.36 -18.83 6.01
N ASN A 63 10.07 -17.71 5.85
CA ASN A 63 11.52 -17.66 6.02
C ASN A 63 11.91 -17.92 7.48
N ASP A 64 11.23 -17.28 8.44
CA ASP A 64 11.51 -17.44 9.87
C ASP A 64 11.03 -18.80 10.42
N ASN A 65 9.93 -19.32 9.86
CA ASN A 65 9.32 -20.59 10.27
C ASN A 65 9.21 -21.54 9.08
N PRO A 66 10.35 -22.06 8.56
CA PRO A 66 10.34 -22.92 7.40
C PRO A 66 9.62 -24.25 7.71
N PRO A 67 8.81 -24.78 6.78
CA PRO A 67 8.13 -26.04 7.00
C PRO A 67 9.13 -27.17 7.24
N GLN A 68 8.88 -28.00 8.26
CA GLN A 68 9.73 -29.14 8.59
C GLN A 68 9.70 -30.17 7.45
N GLN A 69 10.74 -30.19 6.61
CA GLN A 69 10.91 -31.19 5.55
C GLN A 69 12.22 -31.97 5.69
N LYS A 70 12.20 -33.24 5.24
CA LYS A 70 13.36 -34.15 5.26
C LYS A 70 14.49 -33.73 4.30
N SER A 71 14.21 -32.82 3.37
CA SER A 71 15.16 -32.26 2.39
C SER A 71 15.45 -30.79 2.75
N LYS A 72 16.44 -30.55 3.61
CA LYS A 72 16.75 -29.22 4.16
C LYS A 72 17.31 -28.21 3.14
N GLY A 73 17.78 -28.64 1.96
CA GLY A 73 18.54 -27.77 1.04
C GLY A 73 17.72 -26.90 0.08
N LYS A 74 16.85 -27.49 -0.76
CA LYS A 74 16.18 -26.77 -1.85
C LYS A 74 15.16 -25.73 -1.40
N THR A 75 14.37 -26.04 -0.38
CA THR A 75 13.28 -25.15 0.09
C THR A 75 13.82 -23.89 0.79
N ALA A 76 15.03 -23.95 1.36
CA ALA A 76 15.64 -22.81 2.03
C ALA A 76 16.04 -21.70 1.03
N GLU A 77 16.49 -22.07 -0.17
CA GLU A 77 16.83 -21.10 -1.22
C GLU A 77 15.59 -20.41 -1.81
N ASP A 78 14.47 -21.11 -1.94
CA ASP A 78 13.22 -20.53 -2.47
C ASP A 78 12.55 -19.54 -1.49
N LEU A 79 12.93 -19.58 -0.22
CA LEU A 79 12.47 -18.67 0.84
C LEU A 79 13.40 -17.47 1.03
N VAL A 80 14.40 -17.29 0.16
CA VAL A 80 15.27 -16.12 0.13
C VAL A 80 15.06 -15.38 -1.19
N ASP A 81 14.66 -14.11 -1.13
CA ASP A 81 14.49 -13.27 -2.31
C ASP A 81 15.51 -12.12 -2.32
N ARG A 82 16.59 -12.28 -3.09
CA ARG A 82 17.63 -11.26 -3.23
C ARG A 82 17.15 -9.99 -3.95
N GLN A 83 16.00 -10.05 -4.62
CA GLN A 83 15.39 -8.92 -5.32
C GLN A 83 14.22 -8.32 -4.53
N LEU A 84 14.03 -8.73 -3.28
CA LEU A 84 13.03 -8.11 -2.39
C LEU A 84 13.22 -6.57 -2.29
N PRO A 85 14.45 -6.01 -2.21
CA PRO A 85 14.64 -4.56 -2.14
C PRO A 85 13.97 -3.79 -3.29
N GLU A 86 14.05 -4.30 -4.52
CA GLU A 86 13.37 -3.71 -5.68
C GLU A 86 11.84 -3.67 -5.52
N LEU A 87 11.24 -4.75 -4.98
CA LEU A 87 9.80 -4.78 -4.73
C LEU A 87 9.40 -3.74 -3.67
N LEU A 88 10.13 -3.70 -2.56
CA LEU A 88 9.91 -2.77 -1.46
C LEU A 88 10.01 -1.31 -1.92
N PHE A 89 11.01 -1.01 -2.74
CA PHE A 89 11.19 0.32 -3.30
C PHE A 89 10.02 0.75 -4.18
N HIS A 90 9.55 -0.10 -5.10
CA HIS A 90 8.43 0.25 -5.96
C HIS A 90 7.10 0.38 -5.19
N MET A 91 6.94 -0.33 -4.07
CA MET A 91 5.82 -0.08 -3.14
C MET A 91 5.90 1.34 -2.55
N GLU A 92 7.07 1.77 -2.07
CA GLU A 92 7.26 3.12 -1.53
C GLU A 92 7.10 4.21 -2.60
N GLU A 93 7.57 3.99 -3.83
CA GLU A 93 7.36 4.94 -4.93
C GLU A 93 5.87 5.19 -5.18
N LEU A 94 5.05 4.12 -5.25
CA LEU A 94 3.61 4.25 -5.44
C LEU A 94 2.94 4.99 -4.26
N ARG A 95 3.37 4.70 -3.02
CA ARG A 95 2.87 5.43 -1.83
C ARG A 95 3.21 6.92 -1.91
N VAL A 96 4.42 7.27 -2.33
CA VAL A 96 4.84 8.66 -2.51
C VAL A 96 4.04 9.35 -3.61
N LEU A 97 3.78 8.68 -4.74
CA LEU A 97 2.96 9.23 -5.83
C LEU A 97 1.54 9.55 -5.38
N VAL A 98 0.90 8.64 -4.64
CA VAL A 98 -0.46 8.86 -4.09
C VAL A 98 -0.48 10.07 -3.15
N ARG A 99 0.50 10.21 -2.25
CA ARG A 99 0.58 11.36 -1.34
C ARG A 99 0.89 12.66 -2.07
N LYS A 100 1.85 12.65 -2.99
CA LYS A 100 2.32 13.83 -3.72
C LYS A 100 1.22 14.43 -4.60
N TYR A 101 0.38 13.59 -5.19
CA TYR A 101 -0.66 13.99 -6.12
C TYR A 101 -2.06 13.72 -5.56
N SER A 102 -2.24 13.74 -4.23
CA SER A 102 -3.51 13.51 -3.56
C SER A 102 -4.63 14.41 -4.08
N GLN A 103 -4.35 15.70 -4.31
CA GLN A 103 -5.31 16.64 -4.89
C GLN A 103 -5.81 16.23 -6.29
N VAL A 104 -4.96 15.57 -7.11
CA VAL A 104 -5.37 15.07 -8.43
C VAL A 104 -6.42 13.96 -8.27
N MET A 105 -6.20 13.06 -7.31
CA MET A 105 -7.15 11.99 -6.97
C MET A 105 -8.44 12.58 -6.38
N GLN A 106 -8.33 13.49 -5.40
CA GLN A 106 -9.46 14.18 -4.78
C GLN A 106 -10.33 14.87 -5.84
N ARG A 107 -9.73 15.68 -6.73
CA ARG A 107 -10.44 16.36 -7.81
C ARG A 107 -11.20 15.38 -8.68
N TYR A 108 -10.53 14.30 -9.12
CA TYR A 108 -11.15 13.29 -9.97
C TYR A 108 -12.36 12.64 -9.28
N TYR A 109 -12.22 12.20 -8.03
CA TYR A 109 -13.28 11.50 -7.31
C TYR A 109 -14.40 12.41 -6.81
N VAL A 110 -14.14 13.68 -6.51
CA VAL A 110 -15.20 14.68 -6.27
C VAL A 110 -16.05 14.88 -7.53
N GLN A 111 -15.42 14.97 -8.71
CA GLN A 111 -16.16 15.04 -9.98
C GLN A 111 -16.95 13.76 -10.26
N TYR A 112 -16.40 12.60 -9.90
CA TYR A 112 -17.09 11.31 -10.07
C TYR A 112 -18.32 11.20 -9.16
N LEU A 113 -18.15 11.51 -7.88
CA LEU A 113 -19.20 11.48 -6.87
C LEU A 113 -20.36 12.40 -7.23
N THR A 114 -20.06 13.62 -7.69
CA THR A 114 -21.08 14.62 -8.04
C THR A 114 -21.70 14.39 -9.41
N GLY A 115 -20.88 14.05 -10.41
CA GLY A 115 -21.27 14.02 -11.82
C GLY A 115 -21.86 12.69 -12.28
N TYR A 116 -21.57 11.60 -11.57
CA TYR A 116 -22.09 10.27 -11.92
C TYR A 116 -22.80 9.63 -10.72
N ASP A 117 -22.09 9.43 -9.60
CA ASP A 117 -22.62 8.58 -8.52
C ASP A 117 -23.89 9.18 -7.90
N ALA A 118 -23.93 10.50 -7.67
CA ALA A 118 -25.11 11.20 -7.15
C ALA A 118 -26.34 11.01 -8.05
N ILE A 119 -26.14 11.08 -9.37
CA ILE A 119 -27.21 10.96 -10.36
C ILE A 119 -27.72 9.51 -10.40
N SER A 120 -26.81 8.55 -10.51
CA SER A 120 -27.15 7.13 -10.50
C SER A 120 -27.83 6.72 -9.20
N LEU A 121 -27.33 7.16 -8.04
CA LEU A 121 -27.92 6.84 -6.74
C LEU A 121 -29.33 7.41 -6.64
N ASN A 122 -29.54 8.68 -6.99
CA ASN A 122 -30.88 9.29 -7.01
C ASN A 122 -31.87 8.50 -7.88
N GLN A 123 -31.46 8.11 -9.09
CA GLN A 123 -32.31 7.32 -9.98
C GLN A 123 -32.67 5.97 -9.39
N MET A 124 -31.70 5.27 -8.78
CA MET A 124 -31.96 3.97 -8.14
C MET A 124 -32.89 4.10 -6.94
N VAL A 125 -32.69 5.11 -6.10
CA VAL A 125 -33.54 5.37 -4.92
C VAL A 125 -34.98 5.67 -5.34
N GLN A 126 -35.19 6.47 -6.39
CA GLN A 126 -36.53 6.78 -6.91
C GLN A 126 -37.27 5.56 -7.48
N ASN A 127 -36.52 4.54 -7.93
CA ASN A 127 -37.08 3.32 -8.50
C ASN A 127 -37.35 2.23 -7.45
N LEU A 128 -37.02 2.45 -6.18
CA LEU A 128 -37.32 1.51 -5.10
C LEU A 128 -38.84 1.47 -4.86
N GLN A 129 -39.43 0.29 -4.94
CA GLN A 129 -40.87 0.11 -4.70
C GLN A 129 -41.24 0.25 -3.21
N VAL A 130 -40.35 -0.17 -2.32
CA VAL A 130 -40.52 -0.12 -0.86
C VAL A 130 -39.21 0.33 -0.25
N CYS A 131 -39.24 1.43 0.50
CA CYS A 131 -38.11 1.91 1.28
C CYS A 131 -38.66 2.49 2.58
N PRO A 132 -38.36 1.88 3.75
CA PRO A 132 -38.81 2.42 5.03
C PRO A 132 -38.13 3.77 5.35
N GLU A 133 -38.66 4.47 6.33
CA GLU A 133 -38.25 5.85 6.64
C GLU A 133 -36.76 5.98 6.98
N ASP A 134 -36.24 5.10 7.86
CA ASP A 134 -34.85 5.13 8.29
C ASP A 134 -33.87 4.90 7.12
N GLU A 135 -34.14 3.91 6.27
CA GLU A 135 -33.38 3.62 5.05
C GLU A 135 -33.43 4.79 4.05
N SER A 136 -34.60 5.40 3.88
CA SER A 136 -34.81 6.54 3.00
C SER A 136 -34.02 7.77 3.46
N ILE A 137 -33.99 8.03 4.76
CA ILE A 137 -33.19 9.10 5.38
C ILE A 137 -31.69 8.87 5.09
N ILE A 138 -31.20 7.64 5.28
CA ILE A 138 -29.79 7.31 5.00
C ILE A 138 -29.46 7.55 3.52
N LEU A 139 -30.25 6.98 2.60
CA LEU A 139 -29.99 7.09 1.16
C LEU A 139 -30.04 8.55 0.69
N SER A 140 -31.01 9.32 1.18
CA SER A 140 -31.13 10.75 0.89
C SER A 140 -29.96 11.55 1.47
N SER A 141 -29.52 11.25 2.69
CA SER A 141 -28.37 11.89 3.33
C SER A 141 -27.08 11.67 2.54
N ILE A 142 -26.82 10.43 2.13
CA ILE A 142 -25.65 10.09 1.29
C ILE A 142 -25.73 10.87 -0.02
N CYS A 143 -26.88 10.84 -0.69
CA CYS A 143 -27.05 11.48 -1.99
C CYS A 143 -26.86 13.01 -1.93
N ASN A 144 -27.48 13.67 -0.95
CA ASN A 144 -27.33 15.11 -0.73
C ASN A 144 -25.87 15.48 -0.43
N THR A 145 -25.17 14.65 0.35
CA THR A 145 -23.76 14.92 0.69
C THR A 145 -22.87 14.84 -0.54
N ILE A 146 -22.99 13.78 -1.36
CA ILE A 146 -22.16 13.63 -2.56
C ILE A 146 -22.53 14.61 -3.67
N GLN A 147 -23.81 15.02 -3.77
CA GLN A 147 -24.26 16.03 -4.71
C GLN A 147 -23.78 17.44 -4.33
N GLY A 148 -23.61 17.71 -3.03
CA GLY A 148 -23.15 19.00 -2.51
C GLY A 148 -21.66 19.27 -2.70
N LEU A 149 -20.88 18.31 -3.18
CA LEU A 149 -19.44 18.49 -3.37
C LEU A 149 -19.14 19.37 -4.59
N SER A 150 -17.97 20.00 -4.59
CA SER A 150 -17.49 20.72 -5.77
C SER A 150 -15.96 20.72 -5.87
N VAL A 151 -15.47 20.88 -7.09
CA VAL A 151 -14.03 21.00 -7.37
C VAL A 151 -13.40 22.21 -6.66
N LYS A 152 -14.18 23.26 -6.39
CA LYS A 152 -13.69 24.45 -5.67
C LYS A 152 -13.19 24.10 -4.27
N GLN A 153 -13.88 23.19 -3.58
CA GLN A 153 -13.48 22.74 -2.24
C GLN A 153 -12.09 22.06 -2.27
N VAL A 154 -11.77 21.35 -3.36
CA VAL A 154 -10.44 20.75 -3.55
C VAL A 154 -9.39 21.84 -3.84
N GLU A 155 -9.71 22.81 -4.69
CA GLU A 155 -8.82 23.94 -5.00
C GLU A 155 -8.53 24.81 -3.77
N GLU A 156 -9.50 24.91 -2.86
CA GLU A 156 -9.41 25.63 -1.58
C GLU A 156 -8.78 24.80 -0.44
N ASN A 157 -8.42 23.53 -0.69
CA ASN A 157 -7.91 22.59 0.31
C ASN A 157 -8.83 22.41 1.52
N GLU A 158 -10.15 22.34 1.28
CA GLU A 158 -11.08 21.98 2.34
C GLU A 158 -10.82 20.58 2.89
N MET A 159 -10.99 20.44 4.20
CA MET A 159 -10.91 19.15 4.87
C MET A 159 -12.23 18.40 4.71
N PHE A 160 -12.23 17.36 3.87
CA PHE A 160 -13.37 16.47 3.70
C PHE A 160 -13.47 15.48 4.88
N ASP A 161 -14.70 15.10 5.23
CA ASP A 161 -14.97 14.03 6.20
C ASP A 161 -16.22 13.24 5.79
N PHE A 162 -15.98 12.02 5.30
CA PHE A 162 -17.02 11.09 4.84
C PHE A 162 -17.18 9.88 5.75
N ARG A 163 -16.68 9.95 7.00
CA ARG A 163 -16.89 8.88 8.00
C ARG A 163 -18.38 8.59 8.22
N ALA A 164 -19.21 9.63 8.22
CA ALA A 164 -20.66 9.50 8.34
C ALA A 164 -21.26 8.68 7.18
N ILE A 165 -20.95 9.00 5.92
CA ILE A 165 -21.42 8.24 4.75
C ILE A 165 -21.03 6.77 4.86
N ARG A 166 -19.76 6.49 5.19
CA ARG A 166 -19.25 5.11 5.29
C ARG A 166 -19.93 4.34 6.41
N LEU A 167 -20.19 4.98 7.55
CA LEU A 167 -20.88 4.35 8.67
C LEU A 167 -22.38 4.14 8.39
N ASP A 168 -23.02 5.09 7.71
CA ASP A 168 -24.42 4.99 7.32
C ASP A 168 -24.63 3.90 6.26
N TRP A 169 -23.67 3.69 5.35
CA TRP A 169 -23.68 2.51 4.48
C TRP A 169 -23.65 1.21 5.27
N ILE A 170 -22.80 1.11 6.30
CA ILE A 170 -22.74 -0.08 7.17
C ILE A 170 -24.07 -0.27 7.92
N ARG A 171 -24.68 0.79 8.44
CA ARG A 171 -26.00 0.74 9.09
C ARG A 171 -27.08 0.27 8.12
N PHE A 172 -27.10 0.82 6.92
CA PHE A 172 -28.03 0.42 5.87
C PHE A 172 -27.89 -1.06 5.50
N GLN A 173 -26.64 -1.55 5.34
CA GLN A 173 -26.39 -2.99 5.16
C GLN A 173 -26.97 -3.81 6.30
N ALA A 174 -26.78 -3.38 7.54
CA ALA A 174 -27.34 -4.07 8.71
C ALA A 174 -28.88 -4.07 8.69
N TYR A 175 -29.54 -2.96 8.34
CA TYR A 175 -31.01 -2.90 8.30
C TYR A 175 -31.61 -3.76 7.20
N THR A 176 -30.98 -3.77 6.03
CA THR A 176 -31.49 -4.42 4.81
C THR A 176 -31.04 -5.87 4.60
N SER A 177 -30.17 -6.39 5.48
CA SER A 177 -29.68 -7.77 5.44
C SER A 177 -30.27 -8.67 6.52
N MET A 178 -31.15 -8.14 7.36
CA MET A 178 -31.80 -8.91 8.44
C MET A 178 -32.98 -9.73 7.92
N ASN A 179 -33.27 -10.83 8.60
CA ASN A 179 -34.44 -11.64 8.28
C ASN A 179 -35.72 -10.81 8.49
N LYS A 180 -36.59 -10.77 7.47
CA LYS A 180 -37.81 -9.93 7.38
C LYS A 180 -37.56 -8.42 7.22
N ALA A 181 -36.39 -8.00 6.75
CA ALA A 181 -36.20 -6.63 6.28
C ALA A 181 -37.24 -6.29 5.20
N GLN A 182 -37.81 -5.08 5.26
CA GLN A 182 -38.79 -4.62 4.26
C GLN A 182 -38.12 -4.31 2.92
N LEU A 183 -36.92 -3.73 2.98
CA LEU A 183 -36.02 -3.59 1.84
C LEU A 183 -34.92 -4.65 1.95
N VAL A 184 -34.85 -5.56 0.98
CA VAL A 184 -33.91 -6.69 1.00
C VAL A 184 -32.72 -6.42 0.10
N LEU A 185 -31.52 -6.30 0.68
CA LEU A 185 -30.31 -5.92 -0.05
C LEU A 185 -29.90 -6.95 -1.10
N SER A 186 -30.09 -8.24 -0.81
CA SER A 186 -29.72 -9.33 -1.72
C SER A 186 -30.54 -9.35 -3.02
N GLU A 187 -31.72 -8.72 -3.00
CA GLU A 187 -32.59 -8.51 -4.17
C GLU A 187 -32.24 -7.22 -4.92
N ASN A 188 -31.56 -6.27 -4.26
CA ASN A 188 -31.16 -4.97 -4.78
C ASN A 188 -29.63 -4.87 -4.95
N ARG A 189 -29.03 -5.85 -5.65
CA ARG A 189 -27.57 -5.99 -5.76
C ARG A 189 -26.89 -4.83 -6.47
N GLU A 190 -27.55 -4.23 -7.45
CA GLU A 190 -27.00 -3.09 -8.17
C GLU A 190 -26.86 -1.87 -7.25
N LEU A 191 -27.83 -1.66 -6.33
CA LEU A 191 -27.78 -0.57 -5.36
C LEU A 191 -26.62 -0.80 -4.39
N ALA A 192 -26.45 -2.04 -3.92
CA ALA A 192 -25.33 -2.40 -3.06
C ALA A 192 -23.98 -2.15 -3.77
N SER A 193 -23.83 -2.58 -5.02
CA SER A 193 -22.62 -2.38 -5.81
C SER A 193 -22.33 -0.90 -6.04
N LEU A 194 -23.35 -0.08 -6.27
CA LEU A 194 -23.20 1.37 -6.42
C LEU A 194 -22.74 2.00 -5.11
N LEU A 195 -23.35 1.64 -3.97
CA LEU A 195 -22.98 2.18 -2.66
C LEU A 195 -21.57 1.75 -2.23
N ASP A 196 -21.15 0.52 -2.53
CA ASP A 196 -19.75 0.09 -2.34
C ASP A 196 -18.78 0.93 -3.19
N THR A 197 -19.17 1.25 -4.42
CA THR A 197 -18.39 2.11 -5.31
C THR A 197 -18.31 3.55 -4.78
N VAL A 198 -19.44 4.11 -4.32
CA VAL A 198 -19.50 5.43 -3.65
C VAL A 198 -18.59 5.46 -2.43
N VAL A 199 -18.59 4.40 -1.61
CA VAL A 199 -17.71 4.32 -0.45
C VAL A 199 -16.25 4.29 -0.86
N PHE A 200 -15.87 3.51 -1.88
CA PHE A 200 -14.52 3.54 -2.43
C PHE A 200 -14.15 4.95 -2.92
N HIS A 201 -14.99 5.59 -3.72
CA HIS A 201 -14.77 6.95 -4.22
C HIS A 201 -14.64 7.98 -3.08
N SER A 202 -15.46 7.88 -2.03
CA SER A 202 -15.35 8.75 -0.86
C SER A 202 -13.97 8.64 -0.19
N LYS A 203 -13.44 7.41 -0.05
CA LYS A 203 -12.12 7.19 0.57
C LYS A 203 -10.98 7.78 -0.27
N MET A 204 -11.15 7.90 -1.59
CA MET A 204 -10.18 8.56 -2.46
C MET A 204 -10.10 10.07 -2.25
N VAL A 205 -11.06 10.63 -1.51
CA VAL A 205 -11.11 12.05 -1.20
C VAL A 205 -10.56 12.35 0.20
N ASP A 206 -11.02 11.61 1.23
CA ASP A 206 -10.73 11.94 2.64
C ASP A 206 -9.94 10.87 3.42
N TYR A 207 -9.57 9.75 2.80
CA TYR A 207 -9.06 8.55 3.51
C TYR A 207 -7.87 7.89 2.79
N LEU A 208 -7.12 8.67 2.01
CA LEU A 208 -6.01 8.17 1.20
C LEU A 208 -4.86 7.62 2.06
N ASP A 209 -4.49 8.32 3.14
CA ASP A 209 -3.39 7.89 4.01
C ASP A 209 -3.72 6.57 4.72
N GLU A 210 -4.95 6.43 5.21
CA GLU A 210 -5.41 5.20 5.85
C GLU A 210 -5.53 4.04 4.86
N ILE A 211 -5.96 4.27 3.61
CA ILE A 211 -5.90 3.22 2.59
C ILE A 211 -4.46 2.80 2.30
N LEU A 212 -3.51 3.75 2.26
CA LEU A 212 -2.11 3.40 2.06
C LEU A 212 -1.60 2.51 3.21
N VAL A 213 -1.99 2.78 4.46
CA VAL A 213 -1.70 1.89 5.59
C VAL A 213 -2.41 0.54 5.39
N GLU A 214 -3.71 0.54 5.13
CA GLU A 214 -4.52 -0.67 4.95
C GLU A 214 -3.98 -1.58 3.85
N THR A 215 -3.39 -1.05 2.78
CA THR A 215 -2.99 -1.82 1.59
C THR A 215 -1.49 -2.08 1.49
N SER A 216 -0.64 -1.32 2.19
CA SER A 216 0.83 -1.42 2.04
C SER A 216 1.62 -1.18 3.31
N ASP A 217 1.00 -1.27 4.48
CA ASP A 217 1.75 -1.28 5.72
C ASP A 217 2.77 -2.42 5.74
N LEU A 218 3.96 -2.11 6.24
CA LEU A 218 5.09 -3.03 6.38
C LEU A 218 5.69 -2.94 7.79
N SER A 219 4.92 -2.42 8.76
CA SER A 219 5.28 -2.41 10.18
C SER A 219 5.69 -3.78 10.73
N ILE A 220 5.28 -4.87 10.06
CA ILE A 220 5.68 -6.24 10.38
C ILE A 220 7.21 -6.41 10.51
N PHE A 221 8.00 -5.64 9.76
CA PHE A 221 9.47 -5.66 9.87
C PHE A 221 9.98 -5.25 11.26
N CYS A 222 9.19 -4.49 12.04
CA CYS A 222 9.49 -4.21 13.44
C CYS A 222 9.64 -5.51 14.26
N PHE A 223 8.90 -6.56 13.91
CA PHE A 223 8.95 -7.86 14.59
C PHE A 223 9.91 -8.84 13.92
N TYR A 224 10.18 -8.68 12.62
CA TYR A 224 11.15 -9.48 11.84
C TYR A 224 12.48 -8.74 11.59
N ASN A 225 12.97 -8.02 12.60
CA ASN A 225 14.11 -7.12 12.46
C ASN A 225 15.39 -7.80 11.97
N LYS A 226 15.66 -9.03 12.42
CA LYS A 226 16.85 -9.76 11.96
C LYS A 226 16.82 -9.97 10.44
N ILE A 227 15.68 -10.45 9.91
CA ILE A 227 15.51 -10.64 8.47
C ILE A 227 15.59 -9.28 7.75
N PHE A 228 15.08 -8.22 8.36
CA PHE A 228 15.11 -6.88 7.78
C PHE A 228 16.55 -6.36 7.62
N GLU A 229 17.38 -6.50 8.66
CA GLU A 229 18.80 -6.14 8.66
C GLU A 229 19.60 -7.03 7.70
N ASP A 230 19.37 -8.34 7.70
CA ASP A 230 20.02 -9.28 6.79
C ASP A 230 19.74 -8.90 5.32
N GLN A 231 18.49 -8.55 4.98
CA GLN A 231 18.11 -8.10 3.64
C GLN A 231 18.74 -6.75 3.27
N PHE A 232 18.91 -5.85 4.24
CA PHE A 232 19.59 -4.57 4.02
C PHE A 232 21.07 -4.78 3.68
N HIS A 233 21.79 -5.61 4.45
CA HIS A 233 23.20 -5.91 4.19
C HIS A 233 23.39 -6.61 2.84
N MET A 234 22.52 -7.58 2.52
CA MET A 234 22.52 -8.21 1.19
C MET A 234 22.27 -7.21 0.05
N CYS A 235 21.41 -6.21 0.27
CA CYS A 235 21.15 -5.14 -0.70
C CYS A 235 22.37 -4.25 -0.90
N LEU A 236 23.05 -3.88 0.21
CA LEU A 236 24.24 -3.03 0.22
C LEU A 236 25.39 -3.67 -0.58
N GLU A 237 25.62 -4.97 -0.40
CA GLU A 237 26.68 -5.74 -1.07
C GLU A 237 26.44 -5.99 -2.57
N PHE A 238 25.19 -5.90 -3.04
CA PHE A 238 24.84 -6.27 -4.41
C PHE A 238 24.47 -5.04 -5.25
N PRO A 239 25.36 -4.53 -6.13
CA PRO A 239 25.19 -3.24 -6.81
C PRO A 239 23.89 -3.06 -7.59
N ALA A 240 23.38 -4.13 -8.21
CA ALA A 240 22.13 -4.07 -8.97
C ALA A 240 20.88 -3.86 -8.09
N GLN A 241 20.97 -4.17 -6.79
CA GLN A 241 19.92 -3.93 -5.80
C GLN A 241 20.20 -2.73 -4.91
N ASN A 242 21.48 -2.37 -4.68
CA ASN A 242 21.87 -1.21 -3.87
C ASN A 242 21.16 0.10 -4.29
N ARG A 243 20.83 0.27 -5.58
CA ARG A 243 20.00 1.40 -6.06
C ARG A 243 18.63 1.55 -5.37
N TYR A 244 18.11 0.48 -4.75
CA TYR A 244 16.82 0.42 -4.05
C TYR A 244 16.95 0.51 -2.53
N ILE A 245 18.16 0.67 -2.01
CA ILE A 245 18.47 0.57 -0.57
C ILE A 245 17.73 1.59 0.29
N VAL A 246 17.30 2.72 -0.29
CA VAL A 246 16.49 3.74 0.41
C VAL A 246 15.14 3.21 0.89
N ALA A 247 14.64 2.10 0.34
CA ALA A 247 13.39 1.49 0.79
C ALA A 247 13.42 1.08 2.28
N PHE A 248 14.58 0.63 2.79
CA PHE A 248 14.74 0.18 4.17
C PHE A 248 14.51 1.30 5.21
N PRO A 249 15.20 2.46 5.13
CA PRO A 249 14.91 3.57 6.03
C PRO A 249 13.50 4.14 5.86
N LEU A 250 12.92 4.12 4.66
CA LEU A 250 11.53 4.55 4.44
C LEU A 250 10.52 3.66 5.19
N ILE A 251 10.69 2.34 5.11
CA ILE A 251 9.83 1.37 5.80
C ILE A 251 9.89 1.50 7.32
N CYS A 252 10.98 2.03 7.90
CA CYS A 252 11.05 2.32 9.33
C CYS A 252 9.94 3.30 9.76
N GLY A 253 9.48 4.18 8.86
CA GLY A 253 8.33 5.06 9.08
C GLY A 253 7.00 4.32 9.29
N HIS A 254 6.90 3.05 8.87
CA HIS A 254 5.68 2.25 9.01
C HIS A 254 5.50 1.69 10.41
N PHE A 255 6.56 1.62 11.22
CA PHE A 255 6.54 0.89 12.50
C PHE A 255 5.48 1.43 13.47
N GLN A 256 5.14 2.72 13.41
CA GLN A 256 4.11 3.28 14.29
C GLN A 256 2.70 2.77 13.98
N SER A 257 2.45 2.29 12.75
CA SER A 257 1.16 1.78 12.30
C SER A 257 0.72 0.49 13.00
N CYS A 258 1.64 -0.27 13.60
CA CYS A 258 1.28 -1.50 14.33
C CYS A 258 0.84 -1.25 15.78
N THR A 259 0.90 0.00 16.25
CA THR A 259 0.50 0.34 17.62
C THR A 259 -1.02 0.45 17.73
N HIS A 260 -1.56 0.13 18.90
CA HIS A 260 -2.99 0.25 19.18
C HIS A 260 -3.23 1.07 20.46
N GLU A 261 -4.31 1.85 20.51
CA GLU A 261 -4.64 2.71 21.67
C GLU A 261 -4.87 1.93 22.97
N LEU A 262 -5.24 0.64 22.85
CA LEU A 262 -5.41 -0.29 23.98
C LEU A 262 -4.10 -0.90 24.50
N CYS A 263 -2.97 -0.69 23.83
CA CYS A 263 -1.64 -1.14 24.26
C CYS A 263 -0.65 0.04 24.16
N PRO A 264 -0.83 1.13 24.93
CA PRO A 264 0.05 2.28 24.86
C PRO A 264 1.48 1.99 25.34
N GLU A 265 1.69 0.92 26.12
CA GLU A 265 2.95 0.55 26.75
C GLU A 265 4.05 0.22 25.72
N GLU A 266 3.68 -0.41 24.60
CA GLU A 266 4.63 -0.80 23.56
C GLU A 266 5.00 0.36 22.61
N ARG A 267 4.21 1.44 22.58
CA ARG A 267 4.33 2.53 21.60
C ARG A 267 5.70 3.22 21.67
N HIS A 268 6.21 3.47 22.86
CA HIS A 268 7.52 4.10 23.03
C HIS A 268 8.64 3.20 22.51
N HIS A 269 8.61 1.92 22.85
CA HIS A 269 9.60 0.94 22.43
C HIS A 269 9.63 0.76 20.92
N ILE A 270 8.46 0.68 20.26
CA ILE A 270 8.34 0.58 18.81
C ILE A 270 8.92 1.83 18.12
N ARG A 271 8.63 3.02 18.65
CA ARG A 271 9.16 4.28 18.12
C ARG A 271 10.68 4.37 18.25
N GLU A 272 11.23 4.07 19.43
CA GLU A 272 12.68 4.08 19.64
C GLU A 272 13.39 3.09 18.72
N ARG A 273 12.81 1.90 18.55
CA ARG A 273 13.34 0.90 17.62
C ARG A 273 13.38 1.41 16.19
N SER A 274 12.28 1.99 15.70
CA SER A 274 12.22 2.62 14.36
C SER A 274 13.33 3.66 14.18
N LEU A 275 13.53 4.54 15.16
CA LEU A 275 14.57 5.58 15.14
C LEU A 275 15.99 5.00 15.18
N SER A 276 16.21 3.94 15.96
CA SER A 276 17.51 3.27 16.02
C SER A 276 17.86 2.61 14.69
N VAL A 277 16.90 1.89 14.09
CA VAL A 277 17.11 1.13 12.85
C VAL A 277 17.28 2.07 11.66
N VAL A 278 16.48 3.13 11.54
CA VAL A 278 16.64 4.11 10.45
C VAL A 278 18.00 4.80 10.50
N ASN A 279 18.48 5.18 11.69
CA ASN A 279 19.80 5.79 11.85
C ASN A 279 20.92 4.83 11.45
N MET A 280 20.82 3.56 11.84
CA MET A 280 21.78 2.53 11.46
C MET A 280 21.84 2.36 9.94
N PHE A 281 20.69 2.24 9.27
CA PHE A 281 20.67 2.10 7.81
C PHE A 281 21.28 3.31 7.09
N LEU A 282 20.93 4.53 7.50
CA LEU A 282 21.47 5.74 6.87
C LEU A 282 22.98 5.89 7.09
N ASP A 283 23.48 5.52 8.28
CA ASP A 283 24.91 5.56 8.58
C ASP A 283 25.70 4.53 7.75
N GLU A 284 25.22 3.29 7.64
CA GLU A 284 25.85 2.26 6.81
C GLU A 284 25.81 2.61 5.31
N MET A 285 24.72 3.18 4.81
CA MET A 285 24.64 3.69 3.44
C MET A 285 25.68 4.78 3.18
N ALA A 286 25.85 5.71 4.12
CA ALA A 286 26.83 6.79 3.99
C ALA A 286 28.28 6.29 4.07
N LYS A 287 28.56 5.31 4.94
CA LYS A 287 29.87 4.66 5.04
C LYS A 287 30.23 3.94 3.75
N GLU A 288 29.29 3.20 3.16
CA GLU A 288 29.56 2.48 1.91
C GLU A 288 29.81 3.45 0.74
N ALA A 289 29.01 4.51 0.63
CA ALA A 289 29.27 5.56 -0.36
C ALA A 289 30.66 6.18 -0.18
N LYS A 290 31.08 6.46 1.07
CA LYS A 290 32.43 6.94 1.39
C LYS A 290 33.51 5.94 0.97
N ASN A 291 33.33 4.65 1.24
CA ASN A 291 34.29 3.61 0.86
C ASN A 291 34.47 3.51 -0.65
N ILE A 292 33.37 3.57 -1.40
CA ILE A 292 33.39 3.57 -2.87
C ILE A 292 34.13 4.81 -3.39
N ILE A 293 33.81 6.00 -2.87
CA ILE A 293 34.50 7.25 -3.26
C ILE A 293 36.00 7.18 -2.95
N THR A 294 36.37 6.63 -1.79
CA THR A 294 37.78 6.47 -1.40
C THR A 294 38.53 5.57 -2.37
N THR A 295 37.95 4.42 -2.72
CA THR A 295 38.51 3.50 -3.72
C THR A 295 38.70 4.19 -5.08
N ILE A 296 37.71 4.97 -5.52
CA ILE A 296 37.81 5.74 -6.77
C ILE A 296 38.96 6.76 -6.68
N CYS A 297 39.09 7.48 -5.57
CA CYS A 297 40.19 8.42 -5.38
C CYS A 297 41.56 7.73 -5.43
N ASP A 298 41.72 6.57 -4.79
CA ASP A 298 42.97 5.81 -4.79
C ASP A 298 43.35 5.31 -6.20
N GLU A 299 42.36 4.85 -6.99
CA GLU A 299 42.57 4.50 -8.39
C GLU A 299 42.98 5.71 -9.25
N GLN A 300 42.35 6.86 -9.04
CA GLN A 300 42.70 8.10 -9.76
C GLN A 300 44.11 8.60 -9.41
N CYS A 301 44.52 8.53 -8.15
CA CYS A 301 45.88 8.82 -7.72
C CYS A 301 46.88 7.89 -8.42
N THR A 302 46.60 6.58 -8.43
CA THR A 302 47.45 5.58 -9.08
C THR A 302 47.58 5.82 -10.60
N MET A 303 46.51 6.25 -11.26
CA MET A 303 46.56 6.61 -12.69
C MET A 303 47.34 7.91 -12.94
N SER A 304 47.17 8.91 -12.08
CA SER A 304 47.88 10.19 -12.16
C SER A 304 49.39 9.98 -12.01
N ASP A 305 49.81 9.14 -11.06
CA ASP A 305 51.21 8.78 -10.87
C ASP A 305 51.82 8.12 -12.11
N LYS A 306 51.06 7.30 -12.83
CA LYS A 306 51.52 6.65 -14.08
C LYS A 306 51.68 7.63 -15.25
N VAL A 307 50.88 8.70 -15.30
CA VAL A 307 50.97 9.72 -16.36
C VAL A 307 52.10 10.72 -16.07
N CYS A 308 52.39 11.01 -14.80
CA CYS A 308 53.52 11.86 -14.41
C CYS A 308 54.91 11.22 -14.63
N ILE A 309 54.98 9.94 -14.97
CA ILE A 309 56.24 9.19 -15.23
C ILE A 309 56.58 9.15 -16.75
N LEU A 310 55.73 9.72 -17.62
CA LEU A 310 56.00 9.96 -19.04
C LEU A 310 56.40 11.42 -19.29
#